data_AF-A0A662RPI1-F1
#
_entry.id   AF-A0A662RPI1-F1
#
_cell.length_a   1.000
_cell.length_b   1.000
_cell.length_c   1.000
_cell.angle_alpha   90.00
_cell.angle_beta   90.00
_cell.angle_gamma   90.00
#
_symmetry.space_group_name_H-M   'P 1'
#
loop_
_entity.id
_entity.type
_entity.pdbx_description
1 polymer ?
#
loop_
_entity_poly.entity_id
_entity_poly.type
_entity_poly.pdbx_seq_one_letter_code
_entity_poly.pdbx_strand_id
1 'polypeptide(L)'
;MIQFLFIKQELIDFIRRIGEEKLKRIPLGMGSDIQREDRKGLFAAIKDEKNNRHFWLFYDIEKNTILDRKLEVVKLIRCHEYEKRVEPDFDVYEILGKLKRHIVNQTKAVKHRIPVLPNPQNHVMNWLQALPPSEKRKELIDYFSKPLDGLRIRELRRLWRENRKNSVENLLAILRRFAEEHPHSTEVQPSSISEVSEEDLQLVGWIARCKKHEVRRELTVRWRGFSD
;
A
#
# COMPACT_ATOMS: atom_id res chain seq x y z
N MET A 1 -20.63 -23.49 -26.23
CA MET A 1 -19.86 -23.04 -25.04
C MET A 1 -18.75 -22.02 -25.35
N ILE A 2 -18.11 -22.04 -26.53
CA ILE A 2 -16.98 -21.14 -26.86
C ILE A 2 -17.43 -19.69 -27.13
N GLN A 3 -18.62 -19.47 -27.73
CA GLN A 3 -19.13 -18.13 -28.05
C GLN A 3 -19.49 -17.25 -26.83
N PHE A 4 -19.96 -17.84 -25.73
CA PHE A 4 -20.37 -17.06 -24.54
C PHE A 4 -19.16 -16.49 -23.77
N LEU A 5 -18.03 -17.20 -23.82
CA LEU A 5 -16.78 -16.74 -23.22
C LEU A 5 -16.19 -15.54 -23.98
N PHE A 6 -16.32 -15.54 -25.31
CA PHE A 6 -15.83 -14.49 -26.19
C PHE A 6 -16.58 -13.17 -26.00
N ILE A 7 -17.92 -13.20 -26.03
CA ILE A 7 -18.76 -12.01 -25.83
C ILE A 7 -18.52 -11.38 -24.45
N LYS A 8 -18.34 -12.21 -23.42
CA LYS A 8 -18.03 -11.72 -22.07
C LYS A 8 -16.68 -10.99 -22.04
N GLN A 9 -15.67 -11.55 -22.72
CA GLN A 9 -14.34 -10.96 -22.76
C GLN A 9 -14.35 -9.62 -23.54
N GLU A 10 -15.01 -9.58 -24.69
CA GLU A 10 -15.18 -8.35 -25.48
C GLU A 10 -15.93 -7.26 -24.71
N LEU A 11 -16.98 -7.63 -23.97
CA LEU A 11 -17.73 -6.68 -23.13
C LEU A 11 -16.86 -6.12 -21.98
N ILE A 12 -16.07 -6.98 -21.33
CA ILE A 12 -15.14 -6.55 -20.27
C ILE A 12 -14.08 -5.62 -20.85
N ASP A 13 -13.50 -5.95 -22.00
CA ASP A 13 -12.49 -5.13 -22.65
C ASP A 13 -13.07 -3.78 -23.11
N PHE A 14 -14.31 -3.77 -23.59
CA PHE A 14 -15.05 -2.55 -23.94
C PHE A 14 -15.32 -1.67 -22.71
N ILE A 15 -15.83 -2.24 -21.62
CA ILE A 15 -16.04 -1.53 -20.35
C ILE A 15 -14.72 -0.97 -19.83
N ARG A 16 -13.62 -1.75 -19.91
CA ARG A 16 -12.29 -1.30 -19.50
C ARG A 16 -11.85 -0.10 -20.33
N ARG A 17 -11.97 -0.17 -21.66
CA ARG A 17 -11.56 0.91 -22.56
C ARG A 17 -12.35 2.20 -22.34
N ILE A 18 -13.69 2.12 -22.25
CA ILE A 18 -14.53 3.30 -21.96
C ILE A 18 -14.27 3.82 -20.54
N GLY A 19 -14.10 2.92 -19.58
CA GLY A 19 -13.73 3.26 -18.22
C GLY A 19 -12.42 4.05 -18.18
N GLU A 20 -11.39 3.56 -18.86
CA GLU A 20 -10.08 4.22 -18.98
C GLU A 20 -10.17 5.59 -19.65
N GLU A 21 -10.92 5.71 -20.75
CA GLU A 21 -11.11 7.00 -21.44
C GLU A 21 -11.87 8.02 -20.57
N LYS A 22 -12.90 7.59 -19.84
CA LYS A 22 -13.61 8.44 -18.88
C LYS A 22 -12.74 8.81 -17.69
N LEU A 23 -11.97 7.88 -17.15
CA LEU A 23 -11.04 8.11 -16.04
C LEU A 23 -9.93 9.09 -16.42
N LYS A 24 -9.40 9.04 -17.66
CA LYS A 24 -8.40 9.99 -18.17
C LYS A 24 -8.89 11.44 -18.24
N ARG A 25 -10.21 11.65 -18.33
CA ARG A 25 -10.84 12.99 -18.37
C ARG A 25 -11.11 13.58 -17.00
N ILE A 26 -10.99 12.78 -15.93
CA ILE A 26 -11.19 13.27 -14.56
C ILE A 26 -9.94 14.06 -14.17
N PRO A 27 -10.06 15.38 -13.89
CA PRO A 27 -8.91 16.15 -13.44
C PRO A 27 -8.37 15.59 -12.14
N LEU A 28 -7.05 15.51 -12.04
CA LEU A 28 -6.37 15.07 -10.83
C LEU A 28 -6.68 16.03 -9.68
N GLY A 29 -6.86 15.48 -8.49
CA GLY A 29 -7.25 16.26 -7.31
C GLY A 29 -8.75 16.50 -7.15
N MET A 30 -9.59 15.82 -7.94
CA MET A 30 -11.04 15.82 -7.73
C MET A 30 -11.40 15.28 -6.33
N GLY A 31 -12.19 16.09 -5.63
CA GLY A 31 -12.78 15.78 -4.34
C GLY A 31 -14.21 15.29 -4.47
N SER A 32 -14.56 14.27 -3.69
CA SER A 32 -15.94 13.87 -3.47
C SER A 32 -16.20 13.74 -1.99
N ASP A 33 -17.46 13.75 -1.57
CA ASP A 33 -17.81 13.75 -0.16
C ASP A 33 -18.94 12.76 0.12
N ILE A 34 -18.85 12.10 1.27
CA ILE A 34 -19.82 11.09 1.71
C ILE A 34 -20.25 11.41 3.14
N GLN A 35 -21.56 11.43 3.39
CA GLN A 35 -22.10 11.58 4.74
C GLN A 35 -22.43 10.23 5.39
N ARG A 36 -21.86 9.96 6.57
CA ARG A 36 -22.21 8.80 7.41
C ARG A 36 -22.13 9.12 8.90
N GLU A 37 -22.82 8.34 9.73
CA GLU A 37 -22.98 8.62 11.17
C GLU A 37 -21.81 8.13 12.04
N ASP A 38 -20.97 7.23 11.53
CA ASP A 38 -20.01 6.44 12.31
C ASP A 38 -18.61 7.06 12.42
N ARG A 39 -18.07 7.69 11.36
CA ARG A 39 -16.70 8.23 11.36
C ARG A 39 -16.54 9.45 10.47
N LYS A 40 -15.77 10.42 10.98
CA LYS A 40 -15.34 11.63 10.28
C LYS A 40 -13.89 11.53 9.84
N GLY A 41 -13.56 11.84 8.58
CA GLY A 41 -12.19 11.72 8.10
C GLY A 41 -12.00 12.09 6.64
N LEU A 42 -10.75 12.01 6.17
CA LEU A 42 -10.37 12.31 4.79
C LEU A 42 -9.59 11.14 4.19
N PHE A 43 -10.09 10.61 3.08
CA PHE A 43 -9.33 9.73 2.20
C PHE A 43 -8.54 10.54 1.18
N ALA A 44 -7.30 10.14 0.92
CA ALA A 44 -6.52 10.62 -0.21
C ALA A 44 -5.87 9.46 -0.96
N ALA A 45 -6.01 9.50 -2.29
CA ALA A 45 -5.22 8.71 -3.21
C ALA A 45 -4.08 9.58 -3.74
N ILE A 46 -2.85 9.25 -3.35
CA ILE A 46 -1.64 10.00 -3.72
C ILE A 46 -0.74 9.09 -4.54
N LYS A 47 -0.22 9.61 -5.66
CA LYS A 47 0.75 8.92 -6.51
C LYS A 47 2.11 9.58 -6.37
N ASP A 48 3.13 8.75 -6.21
CA ASP A 48 4.53 9.14 -6.37
C ASP A 48 4.92 8.91 -7.83
N GLU A 49 5.21 10.00 -8.54
CA GLU A 49 5.56 9.93 -9.98
C GLU A 49 6.91 9.27 -10.21
N LYS A 50 7.85 9.44 -9.28
CA LYS A 50 9.25 9.02 -9.41
C LYS A 50 9.42 7.52 -9.25
N ASN A 51 8.74 6.94 -8.25
CA ASN A 51 8.80 5.50 -7.99
C ASN A 51 7.55 4.75 -8.48
N ASN A 52 6.61 5.43 -9.15
CA ASN A 52 5.33 4.91 -9.64
C ASN A 52 4.53 4.16 -8.56
N ARG A 53 4.51 4.70 -7.34
CA ARG A 53 3.82 4.11 -6.18
C ARG A 53 2.50 4.81 -5.90
N HIS A 54 1.52 4.04 -5.42
CA HIS A 54 0.22 4.55 -5.03
C HIS A 54 0.03 4.40 -3.52
N PHE A 55 -0.29 5.50 -2.86
CA PHE A 55 -0.59 5.58 -1.44
C PHE A 55 -2.08 5.84 -1.26
N TRP A 56 -2.74 4.95 -0.53
CA TRP A 56 -4.16 5.04 -0.19
C TRP A 56 -4.24 5.25 1.31
N LEU A 57 -4.51 6.49 1.71
CA LEU A 57 -4.47 6.88 3.11
C LEU A 57 -5.84 7.40 3.54
N PHE A 58 -6.26 7.04 4.74
CA PHE A 58 -7.41 7.63 5.40
C PHE A 58 -6.98 8.27 6.71
N TYR A 59 -7.21 9.57 6.84
CA TYR A 59 -7.03 10.31 8.07
C TYR A 59 -8.33 10.30 8.88
N ASP A 60 -8.32 9.64 10.02
CA ASP A 60 -9.43 9.65 10.99
C ASP A 60 -9.30 10.90 11.86
N ILE A 61 -10.22 11.85 11.70
CA ILE A 61 -10.19 13.14 12.41
C ILE A 61 -10.52 12.93 13.89
N GLU A 62 -11.42 12.00 14.22
CA GLU A 62 -11.84 11.74 15.61
C GLU A 62 -10.71 11.09 16.41
N LYS A 63 -9.97 10.17 15.78
CA LYS A 63 -8.86 9.44 16.43
C LYS A 63 -7.49 10.11 16.25
N ASN A 64 -7.39 11.09 15.36
CA ASN A 64 -6.12 11.70 14.93
C ASN A 64 -5.11 10.64 14.44
N THR A 65 -5.58 9.64 13.70
CA THR A 65 -4.74 8.53 13.21
C THR A 65 -4.81 8.38 11.69
N ILE A 66 -3.69 7.98 11.09
CA ILE A 66 -3.61 7.65 9.66
C ILE A 66 -3.72 6.13 9.49
N LEU A 67 -4.63 5.71 8.61
CA LEU A 67 -4.80 4.32 8.19
C LEU A 67 -4.30 4.17 6.75
N ASP A 68 -3.37 3.25 6.53
CA ASP A 68 -2.71 2.99 5.24
C ASP A 68 -3.02 1.59 4.67
N ARG A 69 -3.71 0.75 5.44
CA ARG A 69 -4.11 -0.59 5.03
C ARG A 69 -5.23 -0.53 3.99
N LYS A 70 -4.91 -0.88 2.75
CA LYS A 70 -5.82 -0.81 1.60
C LYS A 70 -7.21 -1.39 1.85
N LEU A 71 -7.33 -2.58 2.47
CA LEU A 71 -8.63 -3.22 2.75
C LEU A 71 -9.45 -2.45 3.80
N GLU A 72 -8.81 -1.86 4.80
CA GLU A 72 -9.48 -1.05 5.81
C GLU A 72 -9.96 0.27 5.20
N VAL A 73 -9.09 0.92 4.40
CA VAL A 73 -9.40 2.17 3.70
C VAL A 73 -10.54 2.00 2.70
N VAL A 74 -10.54 0.94 1.88
CA VAL A 74 -11.62 0.66 0.90
C VAL A 74 -12.97 0.53 1.58
N LYS A 75 -13.04 -0.13 2.75
CA LYS A 75 -14.29 -0.24 3.52
C LYS A 75 -14.80 1.12 3.98
N LEU A 76 -13.90 2.08 4.23
CA LEU A 76 -14.25 3.41 4.71
C LEU A 76 -14.74 4.36 3.61
N ILE A 77 -14.33 4.15 2.36
CA ILE A 77 -14.70 5.03 1.24
C ILE A 77 -15.82 4.49 0.36
N ARG A 78 -16.31 3.29 0.65
CA ARG A 78 -17.38 2.66 -0.12
C ARG A 78 -18.67 3.46 0.02
N CYS A 79 -19.14 4.05 -1.07
CA CYS A 79 -20.43 4.72 -1.17
C CYS A 79 -21.49 3.83 -1.86
N HIS A 80 -22.74 4.06 -1.50
CA HIS A 80 -23.93 3.61 -2.22
C HIS A 80 -24.47 4.73 -3.11
N GLU A 81 -25.19 4.37 -4.18
CA GLU A 81 -25.80 5.31 -5.15
C GLU A 81 -26.75 6.36 -4.53
N TYR A 82 -27.30 6.09 -3.34
CA TYR A 82 -28.25 6.98 -2.66
C TYR A 82 -27.60 7.79 -1.52
N GLU A 83 -26.29 7.64 -1.31
CA GLU A 83 -25.57 8.41 -0.29
C GLU A 83 -25.47 9.87 -0.73
N LYS A 84 -25.90 10.79 0.14
CA LYS A 84 -25.92 12.22 -0.14
C LYS A 84 -24.50 12.78 -0.16
N ARG A 85 -24.24 13.62 -1.15
CA ARG A 85 -23.07 14.50 -1.19
C ARG A 85 -23.25 15.64 -0.18
N VAL A 86 -22.22 15.92 0.61
CA VAL A 86 -22.23 16.96 1.65
C VAL A 86 -20.86 17.62 1.69
N GLU A 87 -20.78 18.94 1.72
CA GLU A 87 -19.48 19.62 1.80
C GLU A 87 -18.77 19.35 3.14
N PRO A 88 -17.43 19.22 3.13
CA PRO A 88 -16.65 19.02 4.34
C PRO A 88 -16.68 20.24 5.25
N ASP A 89 -16.89 19.99 6.54
CA ASP A 89 -16.86 20.99 7.63
C ASP A 89 -15.46 21.13 8.24
N PHE A 90 -14.41 20.80 7.49
CA PHE A 90 -13.02 20.85 7.92
C PHE A 90 -12.08 21.21 6.76
N ASP A 91 -10.88 21.70 7.08
CA ASP A 91 -9.88 22.04 6.08
C ASP A 91 -9.25 20.78 5.47
N VAL A 92 -9.68 20.46 4.25
CA VAL A 92 -9.17 19.33 3.47
C VAL A 92 -7.69 19.50 3.16
N TYR A 93 -7.25 20.70 2.80
CA TYR A 93 -5.86 20.95 2.36
C TYR A 93 -4.87 20.83 3.51
N GLU A 94 -5.26 21.22 4.72
CA GLU A 94 -4.45 21.01 5.93
C GLU A 94 -4.17 19.50 6.15
N ILE A 95 -5.21 18.66 6.01
CA ILE A 95 -5.08 17.21 6.18
C ILE A 95 -4.26 16.61 5.03
N LEU A 96 -4.46 17.04 3.79
CA LEU A 96 -3.64 16.61 2.66
C LEU A 96 -2.15 16.90 2.90
N GLY A 97 -1.81 18.07 3.44
CA GLY A 97 -0.44 18.41 3.84
C GLY A 97 0.10 17.51 4.96
N LYS A 98 -0.73 17.09 5.92
CA LYS A 98 -0.34 16.08 6.94
C LYS A 98 -0.07 14.71 6.30
N LEU A 99 -0.90 14.29 5.34
CA LEU A 99 -0.74 13.01 4.64
C LEU A 99 0.53 12.98 3.77
N LYS A 100 0.83 14.05 3.03
CA LYS A 100 2.08 14.17 2.25
C LYS A 100 3.31 14.04 3.15
N ARG A 101 3.36 14.81 4.25
CA ARG A 101 4.44 14.71 5.25
C ARG A 101 4.59 13.31 5.84
N HIS A 102 3.47 12.63 6.10
CA HIS A 102 3.48 11.26 6.59
C HIS A 102 4.15 10.29 5.60
N ILE A 103 3.82 10.39 4.30
CA ILE A 103 4.44 9.57 3.24
C ILE A 103 5.95 9.81 3.19
N VAL A 104 6.38 11.08 3.18
CA VAL A 104 7.81 11.45 3.15
C VAL A 104 8.55 10.91 4.38
N ASN A 105 7.96 11.02 5.57
CA ASN A 105 8.58 10.50 6.79
C ASN A 105 8.66 8.97 6.79
N GLN A 106 7.65 8.27 6.28
CA GLN A 106 7.68 6.81 6.15
C GLN A 106 8.77 6.36 5.17
N THR A 107 8.93 7.01 4.01
CA THR A 107 9.97 6.64 3.04
C THR A 107 11.38 6.91 3.57
N LYS A 108 11.58 8.03 4.28
CA LYS A 108 12.82 8.30 5.01
C LYS A 108 13.11 7.22 6.06
N ALA A 109 12.13 6.84 6.87
CA ALA A 109 12.30 5.81 7.90
C ALA A 109 12.65 4.44 7.30
N VAL A 110 12.11 4.08 6.13
CA VAL A 110 12.44 2.82 5.44
C VAL A 110 13.89 2.82 4.94
N LYS A 111 14.41 3.95 4.43
CA LYS A 111 15.80 4.07 3.98
C LYS A 111 16.81 3.89 5.12
N HIS A 112 16.47 4.36 6.33
CA HIS A 112 17.31 4.23 7.51
C HIS A 112 17.11 2.91 8.28
N ARG A 113 16.11 2.10 7.91
CA ARG A 113 15.96 0.76 8.48
C ARG A 113 17.01 -0.15 7.87
N ILE A 114 17.88 -0.67 8.72
CA ILE A 114 18.78 -1.77 8.38
C ILE A 114 17.90 -2.90 7.82
N PRO A 115 18.13 -3.36 6.57
CA PRO A 115 17.31 -4.41 5.98
C PRO A 115 17.50 -5.68 6.79
N VAL A 116 16.48 -6.04 7.58
CA VAL A 116 16.47 -7.29 8.35
C VAL A 116 16.25 -8.42 7.36
N LEU A 117 17.23 -9.33 7.25
CA LEU A 117 17.09 -10.51 6.39
C LEU A 117 15.89 -11.35 6.87
N PRO A 118 14.94 -11.69 5.98
CA PRO A 118 13.75 -12.44 6.36
C PRO A 118 14.10 -13.89 6.75
N ASN A 119 13.30 -14.51 7.63
CA ASN A 119 13.49 -15.93 7.95
C ASN A 119 12.95 -16.82 6.81
N PRO A 120 13.74 -17.80 6.30
CA PRO A 120 14.91 -18.45 6.91
C PRO A 120 16.29 -17.90 6.47
N GLN A 121 16.34 -16.89 5.59
CA GLN A 121 17.59 -16.37 5.02
C GLN A 121 18.58 -15.93 6.10
N ASN A 122 18.10 -15.30 7.18
CA ASN A 122 18.93 -14.94 8.33
C ASN A 122 19.58 -16.17 9.00
N HIS A 123 18.85 -17.29 9.11
CA HIS A 123 19.40 -18.53 9.67
C HIS A 123 20.48 -19.14 8.76
N VAL A 124 20.29 -19.07 7.43
CA VAL A 124 21.29 -19.50 6.46
C VAL A 124 22.55 -18.63 6.58
N MET A 125 22.40 -17.32 6.67
CA MET A 125 23.52 -16.39 6.83
C MET A 125 24.33 -16.67 8.10
N ASN A 126 23.65 -16.83 9.24
CA ASN A 126 24.31 -17.16 10.50
C ASN A 126 25.03 -18.51 10.45
N TRP A 127 24.42 -19.51 9.79
CA TRP A 127 25.04 -20.81 9.59
C TRP A 127 26.29 -20.72 8.71
N LEU A 128 26.22 -20.00 7.58
CA LEU A 128 27.38 -19.76 6.72
C LEU A 128 28.51 -19.02 7.45
N GLN A 129 28.18 -18.04 8.29
CA GLN A 129 29.16 -17.29 9.07
C GLN A 129 29.87 -18.15 10.12
N ALA A 130 29.20 -19.16 10.69
CA ALA A 130 29.78 -20.08 11.67
C ALA A 130 30.75 -21.12 11.05
N LEU A 131 30.74 -21.30 9.73
CA LEU A 131 31.64 -22.23 9.02
C LEU A 131 33.06 -21.66 8.88
N PRO A 132 34.09 -22.53 8.77
CA PRO A 132 35.45 -22.09 8.48
C PRO A 132 35.53 -21.33 7.15
N PRO A 133 36.49 -20.39 7.00
CA PRO A 133 36.68 -19.65 5.76
C PRO A 133 36.90 -20.58 4.56
N SER A 134 36.08 -20.40 3.52
CA SER A 134 36.23 -21.10 2.23
C SER A 134 35.69 -20.21 1.11
N GLU A 135 36.18 -20.40 -0.12
CA GLU A 135 35.69 -19.64 -1.28
C GLU A 135 34.19 -19.90 -1.53
N LYS A 136 33.75 -21.16 -1.41
CA LYS A 136 32.32 -21.54 -1.51
C LYS A 136 31.45 -20.79 -0.49
N ARG A 137 31.94 -20.63 0.74
CA ARG A 137 31.25 -19.85 1.78
C ARG A 137 31.16 -18.37 1.39
N LYS A 138 32.24 -17.79 0.88
CA LYS A 138 32.31 -16.37 0.52
C LYS A 138 31.33 -16.03 -0.60
N GLU A 139 31.26 -16.86 -1.64
CA GLU A 139 30.29 -16.73 -2.74
C GLU A 139 28.83 -16.76 -2.23
N LEU A 140 28.51 -17.72 -1.36
CA LEU A 140 27.16 -17.84 -0.79
C LEU A 140 26.81 -16.69 0.16
N ILE A 141 27.77 -16.20 0.96
CA ILE A 141 27.57 -15.02 1.81
C ILE A 141 27.26 -13.79 0.93
N ASP A 142 28.00 -13.57 -0.15
CA ASP A 142 27.71 -12.45 -1.07
C ASP A 142 26.29 -12.55 -1.63
N TYR A 143 25.89 -13.74 -2.09
CA TYR A 143 24.54 -13.97 -2.61
C TYR A 143 23.45 -13.76 -1.56
N PHE A 144 23.54 -14.39 -0.39
CA PHE A 144 22.51 -14.32 0.65
C PHE A 144 22.54 -13.02 1.47
N SER A 145 23.52 -12.15 1.28
CA SER A 145 23.56 -10.82 1.89
C SER A 145 22.47 -9.89 1.34
N LYS A 146 22.02 -10.18 0.11
CA LYS A 146 20.98 -9.44 -0.60
C LYS A 146 19.60 -10.03 -0.26
N PRO A 147 18.61 -9.23 0.18
CA PRO A 147 17.29 -9.73 0.52
C PRO A 147 16.63 -10.49 -0.65
N LEU A 148 16.13 -11.69 -0.37
CA LEU A 148 15.39 -12.49 -1.36
C LEU A 148 13.92 -12.05 -1.45
N ASP A 149 13.28 -12.29 -2.59
CA ASP A 149 11.84 -12.07 -2.76
C ASP A 149 11.00 -13.14 -2.02
N GLY A 150 9.70 -12.91 -1.90
CA GLY A 150 8.80 -13.79 -1.15
C GLY A 150 8.70 -15.23 -1.71
N LEU A 151 8.87 -15.42 -3.02
CA LEU A 151 8.80 -16.73 -3.66
C LEU A 151 10.06 -17.55 -3.35
N ARG A 152 11.23 -16.93 -3.55
CA ARG A 152 12.56 -17.46 -3.22
C ARG A 152 12.67 -17.80 -1.73
N ILE A 153 12.13 -16.96 -0.84
CA ILE A 153 12.08 -17.24 0.61
C ILE A 153 11.26 -18.49 0.92
N ARG A 154 10.12 -18.69 0.23
CA ARG A 154 9.26 -19.86 0.44
C ARG A 154 9.98 -21.14 0.03
N GLU A 155 10.69 -21.09 -1.09
CA GLU A 155 11.49 -22.19 -1.60
C GLU A 155 12.69 -22.50 -0.69
N LEU A 156 13.45 -21.48 -0.30
CA LEU A 156 14.55 -21.60 0.65
C LEU A 156 14.09 -22.19 1.98
N ARG A 157 12.88 -21.86 2.44
CA ARG A 157 12.29 -22.43 3.67
C ARG A 157 12.04 -23.92 3.57
N ARG A 158 11.60 -24.40 2.41
CA ARG A 158 11.43 -25.83 2.14
C ARG A 158 12.78 -26.53 2.15
N LEU A 159 13.73 -26.04 1.33
CA LEU A 159 15.08 -26.59 1.22
C LEU A 159 15.81 -26.65 2.56
N TRP A 160 15.75 -25.55 3.33
CA TRP A 160 16.39 -25.46 4.64
C TRP A 160 15.80 -26.44 5.65
N ARG A 161 14.48 -26.64 5.64
CA ARG A 161 13.82 -27.57 6.57
C ARG A 161 14.20 -29.02 6.27
N GLU A 162 14.25 -29.38 4.99
CA GLU A 162 14.52 -30.74 4.52
C GLU A 162 16.00 -31.12 4.67
N ASN A 163 16.92 -30.17 4.47
CA ASN A 163 18.34 -30.47 4.30
C ASN A 163 19.25 -29.98 5.45
N ARG A 164 18.72 -29.33 6.50
CA ARG A 164 19.54 -28.83 7.63
C ARG A 164 20.33 -29.89 8.40
N LYS A 165 19.92 -31.16 8.31
CA LYS A 165 20.58 -32.29 8.98
C LYS A 165 21.64 -32.98 8.11
N ASN A 166 21.80 -32.54 6.86
CA ASN A 166 22.77 -33.11 5.94
C ASN A 166 24.19 -32.69 6.33
N SER A 167 25.18 -33.37 5.75
CA SER A 167 26.57 -32.94 5.86
C SER A 167 26.76 -31.51 5.33
N VAL A 168 27.74 -30.81 5.90
CA VAL A 168 28.06 -29.41 5.54
C VAL A 168 28.29 -29.25 4.04
N GLU A 169 29.02 -30.18 3.43
CA GLU A 169 29.34 -30.16 2.00
C GLU A 169 28.09 -30.30 1.11
N ASN A 170 27.18 -31.20 1.48
CA ASN A 170 25.93 -31.38 0.76
C ASN A 170 25.03 -30.15 0.88
N LEU A 171 24.98 -29.53 2.05
CA LEU A 171 24.18 -28.32 2.26
C LEU A 171 24.76 -27.12 1.49
N LEU A 172 26.08 -26.98 1.42
CA LEU A 172 26.74 -25.97 0.57
C LEU A 172 26.42 -26.18 -0.92
N ALA A 173 26.42 -27.44 -1.40
CA ALA A 173 26.07 -27.75 -2.78
C ALA A 173 24.60 -27.42 -3.11
N ILE A 174 23.68 -27.70 -2.18
CA ILE A 174 22.25 -27.38 -2.33
C ILE A 174 22.04 -25.85 -2.37
N LEU A 175 22.67 -25.11 -1.45
CA LEU A 175 22.57 -23.65 -1.42
C LEU A 175 23.19 -22.99 -2.66
N ARG A 176 24.27 -23.59 -3.19
CA ARG A 176 24.88 -23.14 -4.44
C ARG A 176 23.96 -23.35 -5.64
N ARG A 177 23.36 -24.53 -5.76
CA ARG A 177 22.36 -24.80 -6.81
C ARG A 177 21.19 -23.82 -6.75
N PHE A 178 20.70 -23.53 -5.55
CA PHE A 178 19.67 -22.50 -5.36
C PHE A 178 20.14 -21.11 -5.85
N ALA A 179 21.37 -20.71 -5.54
CA ALA A 179 21.90 -19.43 -6.01
C ALA A 179 22.08 -19.37 -7.54
N GLU A 180 22.45 -20.48 -8.17
CA GLU A 180 22.60 -20.63 -9.62
C GLU A 180 21.25 -20.64 -10.35
N GLU A 181 20.23 -21.30 -9.79
CA GLU A 181 18.86 -21.34 -10.35
C GLU A 181 18.11 -20.01 -10.18
N HIS A 182 18.47 -19.22 -9.18
CA HIS A 182 17.81 -17.95 -8.84
C HIS A 182 18.82 -16.80 -8.84
N PRO A 183 19.47 -16.45 -9.97
CA PRO A 183 20.34 -15.29 -10.01
C PRO A 183 19.56 -14.06 -9.54
N HIS A 184 20.23 -13.17 -8.82
CA HIS A 184 19.65 -11.86 -8.53
C HIS A 184 19.49 -11.15 -9.87
N SER A 185 18.26 -11.11 -10.40
CA SER A 185 17.96 -10.29 -11.56
C SER A 185 18.35 -8.85 -11.23
N THR A 186 18.97 -8.13 -12.17
CA THR A 186 19.26 -6.70 -12.09
C THR A 186 17.97 -5.83 -12.05
N GLU A 187 16.84 -6.42 -11.69
CA GLU A 187 15.61 -5.70 -11.40
C GLU A 187 15.73 -5.10 -10.00
N VAL A 188 16.21 -3.85 -10.01
CA VAL A 188 15.86 -2.77 -9.08
C VAL A 188 15.18 -3.27 -7.81
N GLN A 189 16.00 -3.74 -6.86
CA GLN A 189 15.50 -4.08 -5.53
C GLN A 189 14.71 -2.89 -4.96
N PRO A 190 13.64 -3.11 -4.19
CA PRO A 190 12.93 -2.03 -3.49
C PRO A 190 13.80 -1.31 -2.44
N SER A 191 15.08 -1.67 -2.27
CA SER A 191 16.08 -0.89 -1.53
C SER A 191 16.60 0.33 -2.31
N SER A 192 16.32 0.43 -3.62
CA SER A 192 16.62 1.59 -4.46
C SER A 192 15.47 2.61 -4.50
N ILE A 193 14.66 2.68 -3.45
CA ILE A 193 13.66 3.76 -3.32
C ILE A 193 14.43 5.06 -3.22
N SER A 194 14.41 5.81 -4.29
CA SER A 194 14.84 7.19 -4.29
C SER A 194 13.96 7.96 -3.30
N GLU A 195 14.58 8.83 -2.50
CA GLU A 195 13.87 9.66 -1.53
C GLU A 195 12.76 10.43 -2.24
N VAL A 196 11.57 10.38 -1.64
CA VAL A 196 10.34 11.00 -2.15
C VAL A 196 10.21 12.35 -1.47
N SER A 197 10.17 13.42 -2.24
CA SER A 197 9.85 14.76 -1.76
C SER A 197 8.34 15.01 -1.81
N GLU A 198 7.85 16.08 -1.17
CA GLU A 198 6.43 16.43 -1.26
C GLU A 198 5.99 16.91 -2.65
N GLU A 199 6.95 17.38 -3.45
CA GLU A 199 6.78 17.86 -4.82
C GLU A 199 6.58 16.70 -5.80
N ASP A 200 7.22 15.56 -5.52
CA ASP A 200 7.06 14.31 -6.30
C ASP A 200 5.69 13.63 -6.06
N LEU A 201 4.93 14.11 -5.07
CA LEU A 201 3.63 13.56 -4.68
C LEU A 201 2.48 14.28 -5.38
N GLN A 202 1.88 13.58 -6.33
CA GLN A 202 0.71 14.00 -7.07
C GLN A 202 -0.59 13.50 -6.40
N LEU A 203 -1.51 14.41 -6.12
CA LEU A 203 -2.83 14.04 -5.62
C LEU A 203 -3.68 13.52 -6.78
N VAL A 204 -4.09 12.26 -6.71
CA VAL A 204 -4.99 11.66 -7.71
C VAL A 204 -6.44 12.06 -7.42
N GLY A 205 -6.84 12.00 -6.15
CA GLY A 205 -8.16 12.41 -5.71
C GLY A 205 -8.32 12.24 -4.20
N TRP A 206 -9.39 12.82 -3.65
CA TRP A 206 -9.69 12.74 -2.23
C TRP A 206 -11.19 12.51 -1.99
N ILE A 207 -11.52 11.88 -0.87
CA ILE A 207 -12.91 11.69 -0.44
C ILE A 207 -13.05 12.15 1.01
N ALA A 208 -13.82 13.20 1.27
CA ALA A 208 -14.15 13.57 2.64
C ALA A 208 -15.32 12.72 3.15
N ARG A 209 -15.23 12.36 4.42
CA ARG A 209 -16.28 11.67 5.14
C ARG A 209 -16.76 12.56 6.25
N CYS A 210 -17.98 13.06 6.09
CA CYS A 210 -18.59 14.02 7.00
C CYS A 210 -19.55 13.30 7.93
N LYS A 211 -19.51 13.67 9.22
CA LYS A 211 -20.51 13.18 10.17
C LYS A 211 -21.81 13.94 9.94
N LYS A 212 -22.93 13.25 10.05
CA LYS A 212 -24.24 13.91 10.05
C LYS A 212 -24.34 14.78 11.31
N HIS A 213 -24.50 16.09 11.14
CA HIS A 213 -24.85 16.95 12.26
C HIS A 213 -26.23 16.54 12.78
N GLU A 214 -26.27 16.07 14.03
CA GLU A 214 -27.52 16.00 14.77
C GLU A 214 -27.90 17.44 15.10
N VAL A 215 -28.78 18.02 14.28
CA VAL A 215 -29.42 19.30 14.61
C VAL A 215 -30.20 19.06 15.90
N ARG A 216 -29.67 19.52 17.04
CA ARG A 216 -30.46 19.67 18.26
C ARG A 216 -31.69 20.49 17.90
N ARG A 217 -32.87 19.87 17.96
CA ARG A 217 -34.16 20.57 17.96
C ARG A 217 -34.30 21.30 19.31
N GLU A 218 -33.62 22.43 19.45
CA GLU A 218 -33.96 23.50 20.38
C GLU A 218 -34.30 24.67 19.43
N LEU A 219 -35.53 25.14 19.23
CA LEU A 219 -36.56 25.53 20.19
C LEU A 219 -37.94 25.41 19.54
N THR A 220 -38.81 24.57 20.10
CA THR A 220 -40.27 24.78 20.02
C THR A 220 -40.64 25.77 21.12
N VAL A 221 -40.56 27.09 20.85
CA VAL A 221 -41.21 28.08 21.71
C VAL A 221 -41.83 29.20 20.86
N ARG A 222 -43.15 29.05 20.66
CA ARG A 222 -44.17 30.09 20.79
C ARG A 222 -44.07 31.33 19.88
N TRP A 223 -44.74 31.26 18.73
CA TRP A 223 -45.46 32.41 18.18
C TRP A 223 -46.95 32.11 18.23
N ARG A 224 -47.59 32.61 19.30
CA ARG A 224 -49.05 32.67 19.40
C ARG A 224 -49.40 34.16 19.34
N GLY A 225 -50.04 34.55 18.23
CA GLY A 225 -50.86 35.76 18.11
C GLY A 225 -50.13 37.07 17.85
N PHE A 226 -50.30 37.62 16.65
CA PHE A 226 -50.83 38.98 16.47
C PHE A 226 -51.41 39.05 15.05
N SER A 227 -52.73 38.85 14.97
CA SER A 227 -53.59 39.42 13.93
C SER A 227 -54.46 40.46 14.63
N ASP A 228 -54.33 41.69 14.14
CA ASP A 228 -55.26 42.83 14.11
C ASP A 228 -54.52 44.15 14.33
#